data_AF-A0A0P1FUX9-F1
#
_entry.id   AF-A0A0P1FUX9-F1
#
_cell.length_a   1.000
_cell.length_b   1.000
_cell.length_c   1.000
_cell.angle_alpha   90.00
_cell.angle_beta   90.00
_cell.angle_gamma   90.00
#
_symmetry.space_group_name_H-M   'P 1'
#
loop_
_entity.id
_entity.type
_entity.pdbx_description
1 polymer ?
#
loop_
_entity_poly.entity_id
_entity_poly.type
_entity_poly.pdbx_seq_one_letter_code
_entity_poly.pdbx_strand_id
1 'polypeptide(L)'
;MRSWALRFLGHSCHALLCVPMMVQPVQADPMVDFIIEQFQEQCDAEQANFHGIDDDLDAPLQGVLSLSEDAIYDIALTPDGVTGTVLYNEFHCTNVGYGWCGSGGCGFHLIVDGVAFFRRSGFRPSSVTQGDDTFVLIPIHGSGCVTSDGNSGAGADPCYVVATWDADAATFRSKGGEIDLSPLNP
;
A
#
# COMPACT_ATOMS: atom_id res chain seq x y z
N MET A 1 -42.39 -60.83 -38.55
CA MET A 1 -41.24 -60.08 -37.99
C MET A 1 -41.83 -58.84 -37.32
N ARG A 2 -41.97 -58.83 -35.97
CA ARG A 2 -41.19 -58.00 -35.00
C ARG A 2 -41.17 -56.51 -35.43
N SER A 3 -41.50 -55.49 -34.63
CA SER A 3 -41.28 -55.28 -33.20
C SER A 3 -42.04 -54.02 -32.72
N TRP A 4 -42.17 -53.90 -31.40
CA TRP A 4 -42.70 -52.78 -30.59
C TRP A 4 -41.75 -51.56 -30.45
N ALA A 5 -42.29 -50.51 -29.78
CA ALA A 5 -41.63 -49.45 -28.97
C ALA A 5 -41.32 -48.12 -29.67
N LEU A 6 -41.39 -46.92 -29.07
CA LEU A 6 -41.87 -46.38 -27.78
C LEU A 6 -41.97 -44.85 -27.98
N ARG A 7 -42.91 -44.16 -27.34
CA ARG A 7 -42.94 -42.68 -27.29
C ARG A 7 -41.98 -42.18 -26.20
N PHE A 8 -41.07 -41.27 -26.54
CA PHE A 8 -40.25 -40.55 -25.56
C PHE A 8 -40.88 -39.19 -25.23
N LEU A 9 -41.27 -39.02 -23.97
CA LEU A 9 -41.55 -37.72 -23.35
C LEU A 9 -40.21 -37.09 -22.93
N GLY A 10 -39.79 -36.04 -23.65
CA GLY A 10 -38.62 -35.24 -23.28
C GLY A 10 -38.90 -34.41 -22.03
N HIS A 11 -38.27 -34.78 -20.93
CA HIS A 11 -38.20 -33.97 -19.72
C HIS A 11 -37.24 -32.79 -19.98
N SER A 12 -37.74 -31.56 -19.84
CA SER A 12 -36.91 -30.35 -19.85
C SER A 12 -36.22 -30.21 -18.50
N CYS A 13 -34.99 -30.73 -18.40
CA CYS A 13 -34.09 -30.45 -17.28
C CYS A 13 -33.48 -29.06 -17.52
N HIS A 14 -33.88 -28.06 -16.73
CA HIS A 14 -33.18 -26.78 -16.68
C HIS A 14 -31.80 -27.02 -16.08
N ALA A 15 -30.77 -27.10 -16.93
CA ALA A 15 -29.40 -27.06 -16.49
C ALA A 15 -29.14 -25.68 -15.86
N LEU A 16 -29.07 -25.64 -14.53
CA LEU A 16 -28.52 -24.52 -13.79
C LEU A 16 -27.05 -24.39 -14.23
N LEU A 17 -26.76 -23.40 -15.08
CA LEU A 17 -25.41 -22.99 -15.42
C LEU A 17 -24.79 -22.36 -14.17
N CYS A 18 -24.10 -23.17 -13.36
CA CYS A 18 -23.10 -22.65 -12.42
C CYS A 18 -21.98 -22.02 -13.25
N VAL A 19 -22.04 -20.72 -13.47
CA VAL A 19 -20.90 -19.96 -13.99
C VAL A 19 -19.86 -19.93 -12.88
N PRO A 20 -18.67 -20.53 -13.07
CA PRO A 20 -17.59 -20.34 -12.12
C PRO A 20 -17.27 -18.84 -12.08
N MET A 21 -17.42 -18.23 -10.90
CA MET A 21 -16.85 -16.90 -10.64
C MET A 21 -15.36 -17.00 -10.95
N MET A 22 -14.94 -16.40 -12.05
CA MET A 22 -13.52 -16.22 -12.33
C MET A 22 -13.02 -15.25 -11.27
N VAL A 23 -12.33 -15.76 -10.26
CA VAL A 23 -11.52 -14.94 -9.35
C VAL A 23 -10.43 -14.34 -10.22
N GLN A 24 -10.56 -13.06 -10.58
CA GLN A 24 -9.48 -12.35 -11.23
C GLN A 24 -8.32 -12.30 -10.25
N PRO A 25 -7.07 -12.58 -10.67
CA PRO A 25 -5.92 -12.31 -9.83
C PRO A 25 -5.96 -10.83 -9.49
N VAL A 26 -5.86 -10.48 -8.19
CA VAL A 26 -5.56 -9.13 -7.75
C VAL A 26 -4.19 -8.82 -8.33
N GLN A 27 -4.18 -8.16 -9.48
CA GLN A 27 -2.95 -7.65 -10.05
C GLN A 27 -2.55 -6.48 -9.15
N ALA A 28 -1.30 -6.44 -8.69
CA ALA A 28 -0.78 -5.30 -7.95
C ALA A 28 -1.07 -4.02 -8.76
N ASP A 29 -1.54 -2.98 -8.08
CA ASP A 29 -1.87 -1.71 -8.72
C ASP A 29 -0.61 -1.21 -9.46
N PRO A 30 -0.67 -0.87 -10.76
CA PRO A 30 0.49 -0.41 -11.52
C PRO A 30 1.17 0.82 -10.91
N MET A 31 0.45 1.58 -10.06
CA MET A 31 1.03 2.67 -9.27
C MET A 31 2.07 2.18 -8.26
N VAL A 32 1.93 0.96 -7.72
CA VAL A 32 2.94 0.35 -6.83
C VAL A 32 4.26 0.20 -7.57
N ASP A 33 4.23 -0.43 -8.75
CA ASP A 33 5.42 -0.65 -9.58
C ASP A 33 6.04 0.70 -9.98
N PHE A 34 5.22 1.66 -10.39
CA PHE A 34 5.67 3.01 -10.71
C PHE A 34 6.41 3.66 -9.53
N ILE A 35 5.85 3.61 -8.32
CA ILE A 35 6.51 4.18 -7.14
C ILE A 35 7.83 3.45 -6.86
N ILE A 36 7.87 2.12 -6.94
CA ILE A 36 9.10 1.33 -6.73
C ILE A 36 10.18 1.75 -7.75
N GLU A 37 9.82 1.94 -9.01
CA GLU A 37 10.73 2.44 -10.05
C GLU A 37 11.28 3.83 -9.70
N GLN A 38 10.45 4.74 -9.17
CA GLN A 38 10.91 6.05 -8.70
C GLN A 38 11.92 5.97 -7.54
N PHE A 39 11.78 4.98 -6.64
CA PHE A 39 12.78 4.72 -5.59
C PHE A 39 14.05 4.05 -6.14
N GLN A 40 13.93 3.23 -7.18
CA GLN A 40 15.09 2.63 -7.85
C GLN A 40 15.93 3.70 -8.54
N GLU A 41 15.31 4.66 -9.23
CA GLU A 41 16.02 5.80 -9.84
C GLU A 41 16.78 6.63 -8.79
N GLN A 42 16.18 6.87 -7.62
CA GLN A 42 16.85 7.52 -6.51
C GLN A 42 18.02 6.70 -5.97
N CYS A 43 17.85 5.37 -5.82
CA CYS A 43 18.91 4.47 -5.38
C CYS A 43 20.11 4.47 -6.33
N ASP A 44 19.85 4.46 -7.64
CA ASP A 44 20.87 4.54 -8.68
C ASP A 44 21.63 5.87 -8.61
N ALA A 45 20.90 6.99 -8.46
CA ALA A 45 21.49 8.31 -8.33
C ALA A 45 22.41 8.44 -7.10
N GLU A 46 22.05 7.81 -5.97
CA GLU A 46 22.84 7.84 -4.74
C GLU A 46 24.18 7.08 -4.86
N GLN A 47 24.33 6.15 -5.80
CA GLN A 47 25.59 5.41 -5.95
C GLN A 47 26.77 6.33 -6.29
N ALA A 48 26.50 7.49 -6.92
CA ALA A 48 27.51 8.52 -7.19
C ALA A 48 28.23 9.00 -5.91
N ASN A 49 27.59 8.90 -4.74
CA ASN A 49 28.16 9.36 -3.47
C ASN A 49 29.13 8.35 -2.84
N PHE A 50 29.25 7.14 -3.40
CA PHE A 50 30.04 6.05 -2.83
C PHE A 50 31.26 5.67 -3.67
N HIS A 51 31.59 6.45 -4.71
CA HIS A 51 32.81 6.24 -5.47
C HIS A 51 34.07 6.35 -4.61
N GLY A 52 34.91 5.33 -4.72
CA GLY A 52 36.30 5.37 -4.29
C GLY A 52 37.14 6.29 -5.16
N ILE A 53 38.30 6.68 -4.64
CA ILE A 53 39.27 7.55 -5.34
C ILE A 53 39.80 6.89 -6.63
N ASP A 54 39.82 5.55 -6.67
CA ASP A 54 40.36 4.75 -7.77
C ASP A 54 39.27 4.14 -8.67
N ASP A 55 37.99 4.50 -8.46
CA ASP A 55 36.88 3.91 -9.20
C ASP A 55 36.76 4.49 -10.61
N ASP A 56 36.28 3.66 -11.54
CA ASP A 56 35.92 4.08 -12.89
C ASP A 56 34.68 5.00 -12.84
N LEU A 57 34.91 6.29 -13.07
CA LEU A 57 33.85 7.31 -13.06
C LEU A 57 32.87 7.17 -14.23
N ASP A 58 33.21 6.37 -15.25
CA ASP A 58 32.34 6.11 -16.40
C ASP A 58 31.49 4.83 -16.22
N ALA A 59 31.68 4.09 -15.12
CA ALA A 59 30.89 2.89 -14.83
C ALA A 59 29.42 3.23 -14.51
N PRO A 60 28.44 2.41 -14.96
CA PRO A 60 27.04 2.62 -14.62
C PRO A 60 26.79 2.62 -13.11
N LEU A 61 26.09 3.65 -12.64
CA LEU A 61 25.65 3.79 -11.27
C LEU A 61 24.33 3.05 -11.09
N GLN A 62 24.43 1.78 -10.69
CA GLN A 62 23.27 0.95 -10.45
C GLN A 62 23.29 0.41 -9.03
N GLY A 63 22.34 0.86 -8.22
CA GLY A 63 22.08 0.33 -6.91
C GLY A 63 21.11 -0.85 -7.00
N VAL A 64 21.19 -1.76 -6.03
CA VAL A 64 20.12 -2.76 -5.84
C VAL A 64 19.15 -2.21 -4.79
N LEU A 65 17.93 -1.91 -5.22
CA LEU A 65 16.80 -1.65 -4.34
C LEU A 65 16.15 -2.98 -3.95
N SER A 66 15.87 -3.13 -2.66
CA SER A 66 15.15 -4.28 -2.13
C SER A 66 14.09 -3.83 -1.13
N LEU A 67 12.98 -4.56 -1.08
CA LEU A 67 11.84 -4.29 -0.23
C LEU A 67 11.39 -5.61 0.41
N SER A 68 10.91 -5.56 1.65
CA SER A 68 10.30 -6.72 2.30
C SER A 68 9.00 -7.12 1.60
N GLU A 69 8.74 -8.43 1.49
CA GLU A 69 7.51 -8.96 0.87
C GLU A 69 6.24 -8.49 1.60
N ASP A 70 6.34 -8.23 2.89
CA ASP A 70 5.22 -7.76 3.72
C ASP A 70 5.02 -6.24 3.68
N ALA A 71 5.85 -5.50 2.95
CA ALA A 71 5.76 -4.04 2.87
C ALA A 71 4.61 -3.57 1.97
N ILE A 72 4.04 -4.47 1.16
CA ILE A 72 2.89 -4.21 0.29
C ILE A 72 1.71 -5.03 0.79
N TYR A 73 0.63 -4.36 1.17
CA TYR A 73 -0.55 -5.03 1.72
C TYR A 73 -1.79 -4.16 1.61
N ASP A 74 -2.96 -4.77 1.52
CA ASP A 74 -4.22 -4.04 1.46
C ASP A 74 -4.79 -3.76 2.85
N ILE A 75 -5.45 -2.61 3.01
CA ILE A 75 -6.28 -2.28 4.17
C ILE A 75 -7.68 -1.89 3.71
N ALA A 76 -8.67 -2.08 4.59
CA ALA A 76 -10.02 -1.60 4.34
C ALA A 76 -10.08 -0.08 4.54
N LEU A 77 -10.78 0.61 3.65
CA LEU A 77 -11.02 2.05 3.71
C LEU A 77 -12.48 2.39 3.98
N THR A 78 -13.40 1.48 3.66
CA THR A 78 -14.82 1.57 4.03
C THR A 78 -15.35 0.21 4.49
N PRO A 79 -16.47 0.17 5.23
CA PRO A 79 -17.13 -1.11 5.58
C PRO A 79 -17.61 -1.88 4.35
N ASP A 80 -17.96 -1.16 3.28
CA ASP A 80 -18.56 -1.72 2.05
C ASP A 80 -17.53 -2.24 1.04
N GLY A 81 -16.25 -2.30 1.43
CA GLY A 81 -15.22 -3.02 0.68
C GLY A 81 -14.35 -2.16 -0.24
N VAL A 82 -14.36 -0.82 -0.10
CA VAL A 82 -13.27 -0.02 -0.67
C VAL A 82 -12.00 -0.38 0.08
N THR A 83 -10.96 -0.74 -0.66
CA THR A 83 -9.63 -1.08 -0.13
C THR A 83 -8.60 -0.11 -0.66
N GLY A 84 -7.50 0.03 0.06
CA GLY A 84 -6.31 0.72 -0.43
C GLY A 84 -5.08 -0.15 -0.25
N THR A 85 -4.20 -0.16 -1.24
CA THR A 85 -2.92 -0.85 -1.18
C THR A 85 -1.91 0.05 -0.49
N VAL A 86 -1.38 -0.40 0.64
CA VAL A 86 -0.27 0.24 1.34
C VAL A 86 1.03 -0.23 0.72
N LEU A 87 1.94 0.71 0.44
CA LEU A 87 3.35 0.47 0.20
C LEU A 87 4.14 1.17 1.31
N TYR A 88 4.63 0.40 2.28
CA TYR A 88 5.50 0.92 3.34
C TYR A 88 6.91 1.08 2.78
N ASN A 89 7.46 2.31 2.81
CA ASN A 89 8.68 2.66 2.06
C ASN A 89 9.98 2.17 2.76
N GLU A 90 9.98 0.96 3.30
CA GLU A 90 11.14 0.31 3.94
C GLU A 90 12.14 -0.22 2.90
N PHE A 91 12.47 0.64 1.94
CA PHE A 91 13.40 0.31 0.88
C PHE A 91 14.83 0.29 1.43
N HIS A 92 15.53 -0.80 1.15
CA HIS A 92 16.96 -0.89 1.33
C HIS A 92 17.66 -0.72 -0.02
N CYS A 93 18.60 0.22 -0.09
CA CYS A 93 19.43 0.48 -1.26
C CYS A 93 20.90 0.12 -0.97
N THR A 94 21.59 -0.41 -1.96
CA THR A 94 23.02 -0.74 -1.85
C THR A 94 23.82 0.50 -1.47
N ASN A 95 24.78 0.35 -0.53
CA ASN A 95 25.62 1.41 0.06
C ASN A 95 24.88 2.49 0.90
N VAL A 96 23.62 2.77 0.57
CA VAL A 96 22.77 3.76 1.25
C VAL A 96 22.09 3.16 2.51
N GLY A 97 21.73 1.88 2.46
CA GLY A 97 20.88 1.25 3.47
C GLY A 97 19.43 1.72 3.37
N TYR A 98 18.79 1.98 4.51
CA TYR A 98 17.40 2.44 4.60
C TYR A 98 17.30 3.98 4.51
N GLY A 99 17.78 4.57 3.41
CA GLY A 99 17.94 6.02 3.26
C GLY A 99 16.65 6.84 3.42
N TRP A 100 15.49 6.21 3.22
CA TRP A 100 14.17 6.85 3.35
C TRP A 100 13.52 6.64 4.72
N CYS A 101 14.21 5.97 5.65
CA CYS A 101 13.73 5.70 6.99
C CYS A 101 14.49 6.52 8.05
N GLY A 102 13.78 6.85 9.13
CA GLY A 102 14.38 7.45 10.32
C GLY A 102 13.80 6.87 11.61
N SER A 103 14.13 7.47 12.75
CA SER A 103 13.58 7.03 14.05
C SER A 103 12.06 7.13 14.11
N GLY A 104 11.45 8.01 13.31
CA GLY A 104 10.00 8.14 13.17
C GLY A 104 9.36 7.20 12.15
N GLY A 105 10.07 6.21 11.64
CA GLY A 105 9.61 5.27 10.60
C GLY A 105 9.99 5.70 9.18
N CYS A 106 9.49 4.96 8.18
CA CYS A 106 9.85 5.11 6.76
C CYS A 106 8.84 5.93 5.95
N GLY A 107 7.67 6.23 6.53
CA GLY A 107 6.55 6.72 5.74
C GLY A 107 5.96 5.62 4.85
N PHE A 108 4.89 5.95 4.14
CA PHE A 108 4.18 5.02 3.30
C PHE A 108 3.42 5.74 2.18
N HIS A 109 3.14 4.98 1.13
CA HIS A 109 2.12 5.30 0.17
C HIS A 109 0.85 4.50 0.46
N LEU A 110 -0.29 5.09 0.15
CA LEU A 110 -1.57 4.43 0.19
C LEU A 110 -2.27 4.70 -1.12
N ILE A 111 -2.55 3.63 -1.86
CA ILE A 111 -2.95 3.68 -3.26
C ILE A 111 -4.40 3.24 -3.35
N VAL A 112 -5.23 4.08 -3.96
CA VAL A 112 -6.67 3.84 -4.12
C VAL A 112 -7.03 4.14 -5.56
N ASP A 113 -7.54 3.15 -6.28
CA ASP A 113 -7.93 3.25 -7.69
C ASP A 113 -6.84 3.89 -8.58
N GLY A 114 -5.58 3.48 -8.41
CA GLY A 114 -4.43 4.00 -9.15
C GLY A 114 -3.93 5.37 -8.72
N VAL A 115 -4.52 6.00 -7.70
CA VAL A 115 -4.07 7.29 -7.15
C VAL A 115 -3.27 7.05 -5.87
N ALA A 116 -2.03 7.55 -5.85
CA ALA A 116 -1.16 7.47 -4.70
C ALA A 116 -1.38 8.64 -3.74
N PHE A 117 -1.55 8.31 -2.47
CA PHE A 117 -1.46 9.23 -1.35
C PHE A 117 -0.19 8.90 -0.55
N PHE A 118 0.37 9.87 0.16
CA PHE A 118 1.67 9.74 0.79
C PHE A 118 1.69 10.34 2.19
N ARG A 119 2.43 9.68 3.07
CA ARG A 119 2.90 10.27 4.32
C ARG A 119 4.40 10.06 4.46
N ARG A 120 5.13 11.15 4.70
CA ARG A 120 6.60 11.17 4.77
C ARG A 120 7.20 10.34 5.92
N SER A 121 6.51 10.23 7.04
CA SER A 121 7.00 9.55 8.23
C SER A 121 5.87 8.84 8.94
N GLY A 122 6.21 7.90 9.81
CA GLY A 122 5.26 7.03 10.48
C GLY A 122 5.56 5.58 10.16
N PHE A 123 4.84 4.71 10.84
CA PHE A 123 4.96 3.27 10.73
C PHE A 123 3.82 2.70 9.89
N ARG A 124 3.84 1.37 9.71
CA ARG A 124 2.87 0.61 8.94
C ARG A 124 1.42 0.92 9.38
N PRO A 125 0.60 1.57 8.52
CA PRO A 125 -0.78 1.86 8.86
C PRO A 125 -1.63 0.58 8.87
N SER A 126 -2.74 0.62 9.60
CA SER A 126 -3.73 -0.45 9.66
C SER A 126 -5.13 0.14 9.67
N SER A 127 -6.14 -0.65 9.34
CA SER A 127 -7.54 -0.21 9.38
C SER A 127 -8.33 -0.90 10.47
N VAL A 128 -9.24 -0.18 11.11
CA VAL A 128 -10.25 -0.73 12.03
C VAL A 128 -11.63 -0.25 11.59
N THR A 129 -12.56 -1.18 11.45
CA THR A 129 -13.97 -0.88 11.15
C THR A 129 -14.80 -0.98 12.42
N GLN A 130 -15.62 0.05 12.68
CA GLN A 130 -16.55 0.10 13.80
C GLN A 130 -17.88 0.70 13.34
N GLY A 131 -18.93 -0.13 13.35
CA GLY A 131 -20.23 0.28 12.80
C GLY A 131 -20.11 0.56 11.31
N ASP A 132 -20.53 1.75 10.91
CA ASP A 132 -20.55 2.20 9.52
C ASP A 132 -19.29 3.01 9.14
N ASP A 133 -18.29 3.06 10.03
CA ASP A 133 -17.05 3.81 9.85
C ASP A 133 -15.82 2.89 9.77
N THR A 134 -14.87 3.24 8.91
CA THR A 134 -13.53 2.64 8.85
C THR A 134 -12.47 3.70 9.09
N PHE A 135 -11.57 3.41 10.03
CA PHE A 135 -10.51 4.32 10.45
C PHE A 135 -9.16 3.74 10.06
N VAL A 136 -8.35 4.53 9.36
CA VAL A 136 -6.94 4.24 9.11
C VAL A 136 -6.15 4.74 10.32
N LEU A 137 -5.67 3.79 11.12
CA LEU A 137 -4.77 4.02 12.24
C LEU A 137 -3.35 4.11 11.71
N ILE A 138 -2.71 5.24 11.95
CA ILE A 138 -1.35 5.53 11.50
C ILE A 138 -0.49 5.63 12.75
N PRO A 139 0.33 4.61 13.07
CA PRO A 139 1.27 4.73 14.17
C PRO A 139 2.35 5.76 13.80
N ILE A 140 2.69 6.63 14.75
CA ILE A 140 3.72 7.66 14.60
C ILE A 140 4.70 7.62 15.78
N HIS A 141 5.82 8.31 15.66
CA HIS A 141 6.80 8.44 16.74
C HIS A 141 6.13 9.00 18.00
N GLY A 142 6.42 8.42 19.17
CA GLY A 142 5.70 8.80 20.41
C GLY A 142 5.89 10.26 20.84
N SER A 143 6.97 10.92 20.42
CA SER A 143 7.15 12.36 20.65
C SER A 143 6.18 13.25 19.86
N GLY A 144 5.44 12.68 18.90
CA GLY A 144 4.36 13.36 18.18
C GLY A 144 3.07 13.46 18.97
N CYS A 145 2.92 12.70 20.06
CA CYS A 145 1.76 12.77 20.95
C CYS A 145 2.06 13.61 22.19
N VAL A 146 0.97 14.12 22.77
CA VAL A 146 0.98 14.75 24.10
C VAL A 146 0.03 14.01 25.03
N THR A 147 0.46 13.80 26.27
CA THR A 147 -0.38 13.25 27.35
C THR A 147 -1.44 14.25 27.80
N SER A 148 -2.40 13.80 28.61
CA SER A 148 -3.49 14.65 29.10
C SER A 148 -3.04 15.79 30.03
N ASP A 149 -1.81 15.70 30.58
CA ASP A 149 -1.16 16.76 31.35
C ASP A 149 -0.16 17.59 30.51
N GLY A 150 -0.10 17.35 29.20
CA GLY A 150 0.63 18.19 28.23
C GLY A 150 2.09 17.82 27.98
N ASN A 151 2.56 16.68 28.48
CA ASN A 151 3.92 16.20 28.25
C ASN A 151 4.04 15.45 26.91
N SER A 152 5.15 15.63 26.20
CA SER A 152 5.45 14.83 25.00
C SER A 152 5.93 13.42 25.38
N GLY A 153 5.60 12.43 24.56
CA GLY A 153 6.07 11.04 24.74
C GLY A 153 7.52 10.80 24.30
N ALA A 154 8.06 9.66 24.71
CA ALA A 154 9.30 9.10 24.16
C ALA A 154 9.06 8.44 22.80
N GLY A 155 10.11 8.20 22.02
CA GLY A 155 9.96 7.68 20.66
C GLY A 155 9.24 6.33 20.55
N ALA A 156 9.44 5.45 21.52
CA ALA A 156 8.82 4.13 21.58
C ALA A 156 7.41 4.13 22.20
N ASP A 157 6.92 5.27 22.69
CA ASP A 157 5.60 5.35 23.30
C ASP A 157 4.51 5.17 22.23
N PRO A 158 3.43 4.40 22.51
CA PRO A 158 2.33 4.23 21.58
C PRO A 158 1.69 5.58 21.23
N CYS A 159 1.68 5.91 19.95
CA CYS A 159 1.11 7.15 19.45
C CYS A 159 0.53 6.93 18.05
N TYR A 160 -0.69 7.41 17.86
CA TYR A 160 -1.45 7.20 16.64
C TYR A 160 -2.12 8.49 16.21
N VAL A 161 -2.14 8.71 14.90
CA VAL A 161 -3.08 9.64 14.26
C VAL A 161 -4.05 8.84 13.40
N VAL A 162 -5.17 9.46 13.06
CA VAL A 162 -6.28 8.78 12.37
C VAL A 162 -6.66 9.56 11.13
N ALA A 163 -6.91 8.82 10.05
CA ALA A 163 -7.54 9.32 8.84
C ALA A 163 -8.75 8.45 8.47
N THR A 164 -9.69 9.02 7.73
CA THR A 164 -10.81 8.30 7.12
C THR A 164 -10.83 8.55 5.61
N TRP A 165 -11.31 7.57 4.85
CA TRP A 165 -11.54 7.74 3.42
C TRP A 165 -12.88 8.41 3.17
N ASP A 166 -12.88 9.45 2.35
CA ASP A 166 -14.08 10.10 1.82
C ASP A 166 -14.30 9.59 0.39
N ALA A 167 -15.27 8.68 0.25
CA ALA A 167 -15.58 8.05 -1.04
C ALA A 167 -16.16 9.04 -2.06
N ASP A 168 -16.89 10.07 -1.61
CA ASP A 168 -17.50 11.05 -2.51
C ASP A 168 -16.45 12.00 -3.09
N ALA A 169 -15.47 12.39 -2.27
CA ALA A 169 -14.36 13.26 -2.69
C ALA A 169 -13.12 12.51 -3.18
N ALA A 170 -13.11 11.18 -3.09
CA ALA A 170 -11.97 10.30 -3.37
C ALA A 170 -10.67 10.79 -2.69
N THR A 171 -10.74 11.05 -1.38
CA THR A 171 -9.59 11.60 -0.63
C THR A 171 -9.57 11.20 0.84
N PHE A 172 -8.45 11.42 1.53
CA PHE A 172 -8.33 11.21 2.97
C PHE A 172 -8.72 12.46 3.77
N ARG A 173 -9.50 12.27 4.83
CA ARG A 173 -9.80 13.29 5.84
C ARG A 173 -9.10 12.98 7.14
N SER A 174 -8.46 13.99 7.73
CA SER A 174 -7.81 13.89 9.04
C SER A 174 -7.68 15.29 9.65
N LYS A 175 -7.45 15.36 10.95
CA LYS A 175 -7.35 16.66 11.67
C LYS A 175 -6.19 17.52 11.16
N GLY A 176 -5.04 16.90 10.88
CA GLY A 176 -3.79 17.59 10.56
C GLY A 176 -3.36 17.50 9.10
N GLY A 177 -4.14 16.83 8.23
CA GLY A 177 -3.64 16.47 6.89
C GLY A 177 -2.57 15.39 7.00
N GLU A 178 -2.90 14.27 7.65
CA GLU A 178 -1.93 13.21 7.95
C GLU A 178 -1.52 12.38 6.73
N ILE A 179 -2.31 12.41 5.67
CA ILE A 179 -2.06 11.74 4.41
C ILE A 179 -2.27 12.79 3.31
N ASP A 180 -1.22 13.09 2.56
CA ASP A 180 -1.23 14.05 1.46
C ASP A 180 -1.46 13.34 0.12
N LEU A 181 -1.90 14.08 -0.90
CA LEU A 181 -1.82 13.59 -2.27
C LEU A 181 -0.34 13.42 -2.66
N SER A 182 0.04 12.26 -3.19
CA SER A 182 1.44 12.02 -3.55
C SER A 182 1.86 12.95 -4.70
N PRO A 183 3.04 13.58 -4.63
CA PRO A 183 3.60 14.32 -5.75
C PRO A 183 4.10 13.39 -6.88
N LEU A 184 4.12 12.08 -6.66
CA LEU A 184 4.52 11.07 -7.66
C LEU A 184 3.38 10.69 -8.60
N ASN A 185 2.15 11.14 -8.36
CA ASN A 185 1.07 10.87 -9.33
C ASN A 185 1.42 11.50 -10.70
N PRO A 186 1.23 10.77 -11.81
CA PRO A 186 1.54 11.23 -13.17
C PRO A 186 0.60 12.32 -13.70
#